data_AF-A0A2V6PW00-F1
#
_entry.id   AF-A0A2V6PW00-F1
#
_cell.length_a   1.000
_cell.length_b   1.000
_cell.length_c   1.000
_cell.angle_alpha   90.00
_cell.angle_beta   90.00
_cell.angle_gamma   90.00
#
_symmetry.space_group_name_H-M   'P 1'
#
loop_
_entity.id
_entity.type
_entity.pdbx_description
1 polymer ?
#
loop_
_entity_poly.entity_id
_entity_poly.type
_entity_poly.pdbx_seq_one_letter_code
_entity_poly.pdbx_strand_id
1 'polypeptide(L)'
;MTVLVLLTSVTLARAQSTLPDVDFLLMIDLSVTDDWVRFQDEVISTPRNSARPVFITVVARRGESRSITVDEPHFTAEISSPASYDLVKVTLAGKVTAARTPGALTPFQQAIFDIQAGVIDNQLMLTYGPAVLKARFSYLKLNAP
;
A
#
# COMPACT_ATOMS: atom_id res chain seq x y z
N MET A 1 7.56 -47.02 -42.89
CA MET A 1 8.18 -46.84 -41.56
C MET A 1 7.64 -45.53 -41.02
N THR A 2 6.61 -45.60 -40.16
CA THR A 2 5.82 -44.43 -39.75
C THR A 2 6.44 -43.82 -38.50
N VAL A 3 6.92 -42.59 -38.58
CA VAL A 3 7.50 -41.86 -37.45
C VAL A 3 6.37 -41.24 -36.64
N LEU A 4 6.17 -41.73 -35.43
CA LEU A 4 5.24 -41.17 -34.45
C LEU A 4 5.97 -40.06 -33.67
N VAL A 5 5.59 -38.80 -33.89
CA VAL A 5 6.11 -37.67 -33.11
C VAL A 5 5.22 -37.51 -31.87
N LEU A 6 5.75 -37.89 -30.70
CA LEU A 6 5.13 -37.55 -29.42
C LEU A 6 5.38 -36.07 -29.13
N LEU A 7 4.34 -35.25 -29.24
CA LEU A 7 4.30 -33.91 -28.68
C LEU A 7 4.13 -34.03 -27.17
N THR A 8 5.23 -33.93 -26.43
CA THR A 8 5.19 -33.74 -24.98
C THR A 8 4.59 -32.37 -24.69
N SER A 9 3.34 -32.36 -24.20
CA SER A 9 2.70 -31.17 -23.66
C SER A 9 3.47 -30.75 -22.41
N VAL A 10 4.40 -29.81 -22.55
CA VAL A 10 5.00 -29.11 -21.43
C VAL A 10 3.90 -28.25 -20.81
N THR A 11 3.23 -28.76 -19.78
CA THR A 11 2.46 -27.91 -18.90
C THR A 11 3.43 -26.96 -18.23
N LEU A 12 3.48 -25.70 -18.69
CA LEU A 12 4.02 -24.61 -17.89
C LEU A 12 3.17 -24.57 -16.62
N ALA A 13 3.65 -25.25 -15.57
CA ALA A 13 3.23 -24.94 -14.21
C ALA A 13 3.61 -23.47 -14.01
N ARG A 14 2.61 -22.59 -14.14
CA ARG A 14 2.72 -21.20 -13.71
C ARG A 14 3.18 -21.30 -12.25
N ALA A 15 4.44 -20.95 -12.00
CA ALA A 15 4.95 -20.80 -10.64
C ALA A 15 4.06 -19.74 -10.00
N GLN A 16 3.05 -20.22 -9.28
CA GLN A 16 2.19 -19.41 -8.45
C GLN A 16 3.12 -18.98 -7.33
N SER A 17 3.80 -17.86 -7.54
CA SER A 17 4.57 -17.18 -6.52
C SER A 17 3.55 -16.76 -5.47
N THR A 18 3.25 -17.67 -4.56
CA THR A 18 2.59 -17.40 -3.30
C THR A 18 3.61 -16.61 -2.50
N LEU A 19 3.79 -15.34 -2.86
CA LEU A 19 4.41 -14.37 -1.97
C LEU A 19 3.63 -14.51 -0.64
N PRO A 20 4.33 -14.63 0.49
CA PRO A 20 3.65 -14.76 1.76
C PRO A 20 2.74 -13.55 1.99
N ASP A 21 1.64 -13.73 2.69
CA ASP A 21 0.89 -12.60 3.22
C ASP A 21 1.83 -11.81 4.14
N VAL A 22 1.95 -10.51 3.88
CA VAL A 22 2.89 -9.64 4.60
C VAL A 22 2.10 -8.73 5.52
N ASP A 23 2.42 -8.75 6.81
CA ASP A 23 1.89 -7.77 7.73
C ASP A 23 2.47 -6.41 7.39
N PHE A 24 1.56 -5.46 7.19
CA PHE A 24 1.84 -4.14 6.70
C PHE A 24 1.59 -3.12 7.80
N LEU A 25 2.56 -2.25 8.05
CA LEU A 25 2.40 -1.07 8.91
C LEU A 25 2.96 0.15 8.20
N LEU A 26 2.08 1.09 7.86
CA LEU A 26 2.44 2.38 7.27
C LEU A 26 2.12 3.49 8.24
N MET A 27 3.03 4.44 8.36
CA MET A 27 2.82 5.69 9.08
C MET A 27 3.00 6.85 8.10
N ILE A 28 2.03 7.76 8.11
CA ILE A 28 2.02 8.95 7.27
C ILE A 28 1.80 10.18 8.12
N ASP A 29 2.39 11.29 7.67
CA ASP A 29 2.25 12.59 8.29
C ASP A 29 1.46 13.50 7.34
N LEU A 30 0.49 14.23 7.88
CA LEU A 30 -0.37 15.15 7.15
C LEU A 30 -0.68 16.39 7.98
N SER A 31 -0.83 17.52 7.30
CA SER A 31 -1.46 18.71 7.88
C SER A 31 -2.97 18.47 8.03
N VAL A 32 -3.60 19.10 9.03
CA VAL A 32 -5.06 19.11 9.12
C VAL A 32 -5.63 19.90 7.92
N THR A 33 -6.33 19.20 7.04
CA THR A 33 -6.96 19.74 5.81
C THR A 33 -8.38 19.19 5.65
N ASP A 34 -9.17 19.78 4.75
CA ASP A 34 -10.52 19.29 4.41
C ASP A 34 -10.51 17.83 3.91
N ASP A 35 -9.47 17.45 3.16
CA ASP A 35 -9.29 16.07 2.68
C ASP A 35 -9.07 15.09 3.84
N TRP A 36 -8.33 15.51 4.88
CA TRP A 36 -8.19 14.73 6.11
C TRP A 36 -9.52 14.57 6.83
N VAL A 37 -10.31 15.64 7.00
CA VAL A 37 -11.60 15.56 7.69
C VAL A 37 -12.55 14.58 7.01
N ARG A 38 -12.67 14.64 5.68
CA ARG A 38 -13.49 13.68 4.91
C ARG A 38 -12.97 12.25 5.01
N PHE A 39 -11.65 12.07 4.98
CA PHE A 39 -11.05 10.74 5.13
C PHE A 39 -11.25 10.20 6.55
N GLN A 40 -11.17 11.07 7.57
CA GLN A 40 -11.39 10.73 8.96
C GLN A 40 -12.81 10.23 9.22
N ASP A 41 -13.84 10.83 8.60
CA ASP A 41 -15.22 10.36 8.73
C ASP A 41 -15.38 8.91 8.24
N GLU A 42 -14.73 8.55 7.13
CA GLU A 42 -14.69 7.17 6.62
C GLU A 42 -13.87 6.24 7.53
N VAL A 43 -12.76 6.73 8.10
CA VAL A 43 -11.89 5.94 8.98
C VAL A 43 -12.53 5.67 10.34
N ILE A 44 -13.15 6.67 10.99
CA ILE A 44 -13.78 6.52 12.30
C ILE A 44 -15.02 5.63 12.21
N SER A 45 -15.73 5.68 11.09
CA SER A 45 -16.87 4.80 10.83
C SER A 45 -16.46 3.36 10.50
N THR A 46 -15.17 3.09 10.34
CA THR A 46 -14.67 1.77 9.98
C THR A 46 -14.54 0.86 11.21
N PRO A 47 -15.22 -0.30 11.24
CA PRO A 47 -15.00 -1.32 12.27
C PRO A 47 -13.54 -1.80 12.23
N ARG A 48 -12.98 -2.21 13.38
CA ARG A 48 -11.57 -2.63 13.49
C ARG A 48 -11.08 -3.62 12.41
N ASN A 49 -11.97 -4.43 11.85
CA ASN A 49 -11.69 -5.37 10.77
C ASN A 49 -12.55 -5.05 9.55
N SER A 50 -12.27 -3.95 8.86
CA SER A 50 -13.00 -3.62 7.63
C SER A 50 -12.82 -4.70 6.58
N ALA A 51 -13.92 -5.12 5.96
CA ALA A 51 -13.85 -5.97 4.77
C ALA A 51 -13.43 -5.18 3.51
N ARG A 52 -13.41 -3.84 3.57
CA ARG A 52 -13.02 -2.99 2.45
C ARG A 52 -11.50 -2.79 2.46
N PRO A 53 -10.80 -3.04 1.33
CA PRO A 53 -9.37 -2.82 1.26
C PRO A 53 -9.03 -1.33 1.13
N VAL A 54 -7.79 -1.00 1.49
CA VAL A 54 -7.17 0.30 1.22
C VAL A 54 -6.21 0.16 0.05
N PHE A 55 -6.26 1.11 -0.87
CA PHE A 55 -5.28 1.21 -1.95
C PHE A 55 -4.25 2.28 -1.60
N ILE A 56 -2.98 1.91 -1.70
CA ILE A 56 -1.87 2.81 -1.41
C ILE A 56 -1.11 3.01 -2.70
N THR A 57 -0.94 4.26 -3.12
CA THR A 57 -0.23 4.62 -4.33
C THR A 57 0.90 5.59 -4.02
N VAL A 58 2.07 5.36 -4.59
CA VAL A 58 3.23 6.23 -4.48
C VAL A 58 3.76 6.59 -5.86
N VAL A 59 4.37 7.76 -5.96
CA VAL A 59 5.10 8.17 -7.15
C VAL A 59 6.40 7.34 -7.24
N ALA A 60 6.74 6.92 -8.44
CA ALA A 60 7.98 6.20 -8.77
C ALA A 60 8.79 6.99 -9.81
N ARG A 61 10.02 6.52 -10.09
CA ARG A 61 10.91 7.19 -11.05
C ARG A 61 10.20 7.35 -12.39
N ARG A 62 10.55 8.43 -13.11
CA ARG A 62 9.96 8.80 -14.41
C ARG A 62 8.46 9.16 -14.35
N GLY A 63 7.95 9.51 -13.17
CA GLY A 63 6.55 9.90 -12.99
C GLY A 63 5.57 8.73 -13.01
N GLU A 64 6.07 7.49 -12.99
CA GLU A 64 5.22 6.31 -12.87
C GLU A 64 4.54 6.26 -11.49
N SER A 65 3.49 5.45 -11.37
CA SER A 65 2.83 5.19 -10.08
C SER A 65 2.94 3.71 -9.71
N ARG A 66 3.17 3.43 -8.43
CA ARG A 66 3.18 2.07 -7.89
C ARG A 66 2.13 1.96 -6.82
N SER A 67 1.35 0.90 -6.90
CA SER A 67 0.22 0.70 -5.98
C SER A 67 0.22 -0.69 -5.39
N ILE A 68 -0.24 -0.77 -4.14
CA ILE A 68 -0.52 -2.02 -3.44
C ILE A 68 -1.92 -1.97 -2.83
N THR A 69 -2.46 -3.15 -2.55
CA THR A 69 -3.74 -3.30 -1.85
C THR A 69 -3.47 -3.84 -0.45
N VAL A 70 -4.04 -3.18 0.56
CA VAL A 70 -3.99 -3.59 1.96
C VAL A 70 -5.39 -4.08 2.36
N ASP A 71 -5.48 -5.37 2.63
CA ASP A 71 -6.66 -6.04 3.16
C ASP A 71 -6.73 -5.88 4.69
N GLU A 72 -7.95 -6.01 5.24
CA GLU A 72 -8.23 -5.88 6.68
C GLU A 72 -7.60 -4.62 7.32
N PRO A 73 -7.79 -3.42 6.73
CA PRO A 73 -7.12 -2.23 7.19
C PRO A 73 -7.61 -1.81 8.58
N HIS A 74 -6.67 -1.51 9.45
CA HIS A 74 -6.89 -0.93 10.77
C HIS A 74 -6.15 0.41 10.87
N PHE A 75 -6.90 1.48 11.12
CA PHE A 75 -6.37 2.82 11.20
C PHE A 75 -6.33 3.32 12.65
N THR A 76 -5.26 4.04 12.99
CA THR A 76 -5.20 4.88 14.18
C THR A 76 -4.65 6.25 13.80
N ALA A 77 -5.18 7.31 14.40
CA ALA A 77 -4.74 8.67 14.15
C ALA A 77 -4.41 9.37 15.46
N GLU A 78 -3.27 10.06 15.49
CA GLU A 78 -2.85 10.90 16.61
C GLU A 78 -2.66 12.32 16.09
N ILE A 79 -3.30 13.29 16.74
CA ILE A 79 -3.11 14.71 16.42
C ILE A 79 -2.06 15.25 17.39
N SER A 80 -1.00 15.82 16.84
CA SER A 80 -0.02 16.59 17.57
C SER A 80 -0.17 18.05 17.18
N SER A 81 -0.26 18.92 18.17
CA SER A 81 -0.34 20.38 17.97
C SER A 81 0.94 21.04 18.47
N PRO A 82 2.09 20.90 17.78
CA PRO A 82 3.22 21.77 18.04
C PRO A 82 2.77 23.24 17.88
N ALA A 83 3.39 24.15 18.62
CA ALA A 83 2.91 25.53 18.87
C ALA A 83 2.58 26.38 17.62
N SER A 84 2.90 25.93 16.41
CA SER A 84 2.72 26.64 15.14
C SER A 84 1.91 25.91 14.07
N TYR A 85 1.54 24.62 14.25
CA TYR A 85 0.70 23.88 13.30
C TYR A 85 0.16 22.59 13.90
N ASP A 86 -0.99 22.12 13.42
CA ASP A 86 -1.50 20.79 13.73
C ASP A 86 -0.97 19.77 12.70
N LEU A 87 -0.33 18.71 13.20
CA LEU A 87 0.13 17.58 12.43
C LEU A 87 -0.62 16.33 12.87
N VAL A 88 -1.23 15.64 11.91
CA VAL A 88 -1.89 14.37 12.14
C VAL A 88 -0.96 13.26 11.68
N LYS A 89 -0.75 12.31 12.57
CA LYS A 89 -0.01 11.09 12.31
C LYS A 89 -0.98 9.94 12.19
N VAL A 90 -1.09 9.36 10.99
CA VAL A 90 -1.97 8.23 10.73
C VAL A 90 -1.13 6.98 10.60
N THR A 91 -1.50 5.96 11.36
CA THR A 91 -0.95 4.61 11.25
C THR A 91 -2.00 3.70 10.61
N LEU A 92 -1.60 3.01 9.56
CA LEU A 92 -2.39 2.01 8.85
C LEU A 92 -1.71 0.65 9.02
N ALA A 93 -2.38 -0.26 9.69
CA ALA A 93 -2.01 -1.67 9.77
C ALA A 93 -2.92 -2.53 8.88
N GLY A 94 -2.44 -3.67 8.39
CA GLY A 94 -3.25 -4.62 7.64
C GLY A 94 -2.40 -5.69 6.98
N LYS A 95 -2.93 -6.34 5.94
CA LYS A 95 -2.23 -7.40 5.22
C LYS A 95 -2.11 -7.08 3.74
N VAL A 96 -0.93 -7.28 3.18
CA VAL A 96 -0.74 -7.29 1.73
C VAL A 96 -0.68 -8.73 1.25
N THR A 97 -1.64 -9.11 0.42
CA THR A 97 -1.74 -10.47 -0.11
C THR A 97 -1.17 -10.55 -1.53
N ALA A 98 -0.49 -11.65 -1.84
CA ALA A 98 0.04 -11.90 -3.19
C ALA A 98 -1.05 -11.96 -4.26
N ALA A 99 -2.24 -12.45 -3.89
CA ALA A 99 -3.38 -12.59 -4.77
C ALA A 99 -3.88 -11.24 -5.30
N ARG A 100 -3.84 -10.19 -4.47
CA ARG A 100 -4.28 -8.84 -4.83
C ARG A 100 -3.15 -7.90 -5.26
N THR A 101 -1.90 -8.32 -5.04
CA THR A 101 -0.70 -7.53 -5.36
C THR A 101 0.35 -8.35 -6.13
N PRO A 102 -0.02 -9.05 -7.23
CA PRO A 102 0.90 -9.96 -7.92
C PRO A 102 2.04 -9.17 -8.57
N GLY A 103 3.27 -9.37 -8.08
CA GLY A 103 4.47 -8.72 -8.62
C GLY A 103 4.58 -7.21 -8.35
N ALA A 104 3.65 -6.61 -7.61
CA ALA A 104 3.64 -5.16 -7.34
C ALA A 104 4.31 -4.77 -6.02
N LEU A 105 4.49 -5.70 -5.08
CA LEU A 105 5.09 -5.43 -3.77
C LEU A 105 6.55 -4.96 -3.89
N THR A 106 7.39 -5.67 -4.65
CA THR A 106 8.81 -5.30 -4.81
C THR A 106 8.99 -3.95 -5.51
N PRO A 107 8.31 -3.66 -6.64
CA PRO A 107 8.35 -2.32 -7.23
C PRO A 107 7.84 -1.21 -6.31
N PHE A 108 6.83 -1.49 -5.48
CA PHE A 108 6.32 -0.54 -4.50
C PHE A 108 7.36 -0.26 -3.39
N GLN A 109 7.97 -1.31 -2.83
CA GLN A 109 9.06 -1.16 -1.85
C GLN A 109 10.21 -0.31 -2.41
N GLN A 110 10.60 -0.56 -3.66
CA GLN A 110 11.64 0.23 -4.29
C GLN A 110 11.26 1.72 -4.43
N ALA A 111 10.01 2.02 -4.75
CA ALA A 111 9.53 3.41 -4.80
C ALA A 111 9.56 4.08 -3.42
N ILE A 112 9.24 3.35 -2.35
CA ILE A 112 9.38 3.86 -0.97
C ILE A 112 10.85 4.14 -0.62
N PHE A 113 11.77 3.25 -0.99
CA PHE A 113 13.20 3.49 -0.77
C PHE A 113 13.71 4.70 -1.56
N ASP A 114 13.25 4.89 -2.79
CA ASP A 114 13.60 6.06 -3.60
C ASP A 114 13.06 7.37 -2.97
N ILE A 115 11.86 7.35 -2.36
CA ILE A 115 11.32 8.47 -1.58
C ILE A 115 12.19 8.75 -0.35
N GLN A 116 12.55 7.72 0.42
CA GLN A 116 13.40 7.87 1.61
C GLN A 116 14.80 8.39 1.27
N ALA A 117 15.33 8.01 0.11
CA ALA A 117 16.60 8.51 -0.41
C ALA A 117 16.52 9.93 -0.99
N GLY A 118 15.32 10.54 -1.06
CA GLY A 118 15.10 11.87 -1.62
C GLY A 118 15.27 11.94 -3.15
N VAL A 119 15.20 10.79 -3.84
CA VAL A 119 15.34 10.70 -5.30
C VAL A 119 14.02 11.05 -6.01
N ILE A 120 12.90 10.90 -5.31
CA ILE A 120 11.53 11.15 -5.79
C ILE A 120 10.80 11.98 -4.73
N ASP A 121 9.82 12.77 -5.18
CA ASP A 121 8.92 13.51 -4.30
C ASP A 121 8.25 12.60 -3.27
N ASN A 122 8.32 13.03 -2.01
CA ASN A 122 7.65 12.35 -0.90
C ASN A 122 6.15 12.63 -0.95
N GLN A 123 5.46 11.87 -1.80
CA GLN A 123 4.02 11.91 -1.96
C GLN A 123 3.44 10.50 -2.02
N LEU A 124 2.43 10.27 -1.17
CA LEU A 124 1.65 9.05 -1.10
C LEU A 124 0.17 9.40 -1.17
N MET A 125 -0.61 8.54 -1.80
CA MET A 125 -2.06 8.63 -1.88
C MET A 125 -2.69 7.39 -1.27
N LEU A 126 -3.57 7.59 -0.30
CA LEU A 126 -4.45 6.56 0.26
C LEU A 126 -5.84 6.71 -0.35
N THR A 127 -6.38 5.61 -0.86
CA THR A 127 -7.78 5.54 -1.31
C THR A 127 -8.51 4.50 -0.49
N TYR A 128 -9.58 4.93 0.17
CA TYR A 128 -10.44 4.07 0.97
C TYR A 128 -11.90 4.40 0.68
N GLY A 129 -12.59 3.50 -0.02
CA GLY A 129 -13.95 3.80 -0.50
C GLY A 129 -13.96 5.00 -1.46
N PRO A 130 -14.83 6.00 -1.23
CA PRO A 130 -14.84 7.23 -2.02
C PRO A 130 -13.79 8.25 -1.56
N ALA A 131 -13.19 8.08 -0.38
CA ALA A 131 -12.24 9.03 0.16
C ALA A 131 -10.83 8.82 -0.40
N VAL A 132 -10.18 9.93 -0.71
CA VAL A 132 -8.80 9.99 -1.19
C VAL A 132 -8.03 10.97 -0.32
N LEU A 133 -6.90 10.52 0.23
CA LEU A 133 -6.02 11.33 1.07
C LEU A 133 -4.64 11.38 0.44
N LYS A 134 -4.13 12.58 0.21
CA LYS A 134 -2.73 12.80 -0.16
C LYS A 134 -1.93 13.11 1.11
N ALA A 135 -0.83 12.40 1.32
CA ALA A 135 -0.02 12.52 2.51
C ALA A 135 1.46 12.38 2.19
N ARG A 136 2.29 12.64 3.20
CA ARG A 136 3.72 12.38 3.13
C ARG A 136 4.02 11.06 3.81
N PHE A 137 4.84 10.26 3.13
CA PHE A 137 5.39 9.06 3.70
C PHE A 137 6.31 9.39 4.88
N SER A 138 6.12 8.70 6.00
CA SER A 138 6.94 8.82 7.20
C SER A 138 7.71 7.52 7.46
N TYR A 139 6.99 6.38 7.51
CA TYR A 139 7.59 5.08 7.83
C TYR A 139 6.80 3.91 7.26
N LEU A 140 7.52 2.84 6.85
CA LEU A 140 6.95 1.57 6.39
C LEU A 140 7.66 0.43 7.11
N LYS A 141 6.88 -0.49 7.66
CA LYS A 141 7.34 -1.81 8.11
C LYS A 141 6.57 -2.89 7.38
N LEU A 142 7.31 -3.88 6.90
CA LEU A 142 6.79 -5.08 6.28
C LEU A 142 7.36 -6.26 7.07
N ASN A 143 6.50 -7.00 7.76
CA ASN A 143 6.92 -8.22 8.43
C ASN A 143 6.56 -9.39 7.51
N ALA A 144 7.58 -10.06 6.99
CA ALA A 144 7.37 -11.40 6.46
C ALA A 144 7.02 -12.34 7.63
N PRO A 145 6.15 -13.34 7.39
CA PRO A 145 5.82 -14.34 8.40
C PRO A 145 7.03 -15.16 8.84
#